data_AF-C0P2R5-F1
#
_entry.id   AF-C0P2R5-F1
#
_cell.length_a   1.000
_cell.length_b   1.000
_cell.length_c   1.000
_cell.angle_alpha   90.00
_cell.angle_beta   90.00
_cell.angle_gamma   90.00
#
_symmetry.space_group_name_H-M   'P 1'
#
loop_
_entity.id
_entity.type
_entity.pdbx_description
1 polymer ?
#
loop_
_entity_poly.entity_id
_entity_poly.type
_entity_poly.pdbx_seq_one_letter_code
_entity_poly.pdbx_strand_id
1 'polypeptide(L)'
;MNLCSFYVDDTPIREVIRHPDMGGDFPAKPMAVYATIWDGSAWATDGGKYKVNYKYAPFASDFSELAVVGSRADPVLRVPRRDGAAHQDLLALMTADYAVVTPRKRAAMRAFRARQMTYTVCYDAVRYADGPFPECDNSDEERESFSAWGESKTVVMRPRARGRRRGRKAGRGRAGVSSS
;
A
#
# COMPACT_ATOMS: atom_id res chain seq x y z
N MET A 1 -12.98 15.38 7.61
CA MET A 1 -12.99 14.17 6.77
C MET A 1 -12.74 12.97 7.66
N ASN A 2 -13.70 12.06 7.75
CA ASN A 2 -13.63 10.87 8.63
C ASN A 2 -13.58 9.56 7.82
N LEU A 3 -13.49 9.67 6.49
CA LEU A 3 -13.59 8.56 5.57
C LEU A 3 -12.63 8.75 4.39
N CYS A 4 -11.99 7.66 3.99
CA CYS A 4 -11.24 7.55 2.74
C CYS A 4 -11.76 6.31 2.00
N SER A 5 -12.26 6.51 0.78
CA SER A 5 -12.89 5.44 -0.01
C SER A 5 -12.17 5.31 -1.34
N PHE A 6 -11.93 4.07 -1.76
CA PHE A 6 -11.30 3.72 -3.03
C PHE A 6 -12.34 3.02 -3.90
N TYR A 7 -12.41 3.42 -5.17
CA TYR A 7 -13.40 2.93 -6.13
C TYR A 7 -12.72 2.34 -7.36
N VAL A 8 -13.37 1.36 -7.95
CA VAL A 8 -13.18 0.91 -9.33
C VAL A 8 -14.54 1.04 -9.99
N ASP A 9 -14.62 1.85 -11.04
CA ASP A 9 -15.88 2.31 -11.61
C ASP A 9 -16.78 2.90 -10.49
N ASP A 10 -18.02 2.43 -10.36
CA ASP A 10 -18.95 2.84 -9.30
C ASP A 10 -18.93 1.93 -8.05
N THR A 11 -18.03 0.94 -8.01
CA THR A 11 -17.96 -0.04 -6.93
C THR A 11 -16.86 0.34 -5.94
N PRO A 12 -17.18 0.60 -4.65
CA PRO A 12 -16.14 0.78 -3.66
C PRO A 12 -15.42 -0.55 -3.45
N ILE A 13 -14.09 -0.50 -3.38
CA ILE A 13 -13.23 -1.68 -3.16
C ILE A 13 -12.56 -1.67 -1.78
N ARG A 14 -12.41 -0.48 -1.18
CA ARG A 14 -11.89 -0.30 0.18
C ARG A 14 -12.46 0.97 0.80
N GLU A 15 -12.85 0.86 2.06
CA GLU A 15 -13.30 1.96 2.90
C GLU A 15 -12.39 2.00 4.14
N VAL A 16 -11.80 3.16 4.43
CA VAL A 16 -11.00 3.41 5.65
C VAL A 16 -11.71 4.47 6.46
N ILE A 17 -12.32 4.04 7.56
CA ILE A 17 -13.01 4.92 8.50
C ILE A 17 -11.98 5.39 9.54
N ARG A 18 -11.96 6.70 9.81
CA ARG A 18 -11.10 7.25 10.86
C ARG A 18 -11.50 6.64 12.20
N HIS A 19 -10.59 5.89 12.80
CA HIS A 19 -10.73 5.37 14.17
C HIS A 19 -9.95 6.28 15.16
N PRO A 20 -10.45 6.53 16.38
CA PRO A 20 -9.71 7.28 17.39
C PRO A 20 -8.30 6.73 17.67
N ASP A 21 -8.18 5.39 17.65
CA ASP A 21 -6.92 4.68 17.94
C ASP A 21 -5.90 4.73 16.78
N MET A 22 -6.27 5.26 15.61
CA MET A 22 -5.29 5.49 14.53
C MET A 22 -4.30 6.61 14.82
N GLY A 23 -4.61 7.49 15.78
CA GLY A 23 -3.78 8.67 16.05
C GLY A 23 -3.48 9.47 14.77
N GLY A 24 -2.19 9.50 14.40
CA GLY A 24 -1.69 10.23 13.23
C GLY A 24 -1.77 9.49 11.89
N ASP A 25 -2.22 8.24 11.86
CA ASP A 25 -2.15 7.38 10.68
C ASP A 25 -3.21 7.69 9.64
N PHE A 26 -4.32 8.33 10.04
CA PHE A 26 -5.33 8.78 9.09
C PHE A 26 -4.86 10.06 8.37
N PRO A 27 -4.93 10.13 7.02
CA PRO A 27 -4.45 11.28 6.25
C PRO A 27 -5.24 12.55 6.59
N ALA A 28 -4.60 13.47 7.32
CA ALA A 28 -5.17 14.74 7.76
C ALA A 28 -4.43 15.97 7.21
N LYS A 29 -3.28 15.78 6.56
CA LYS A 29 -2.45 16.85 5.99
C LYS A 29 -2.83 17.07 4.51
N PRO A 30 -2.61 18.27 3.94
CA PRO A 30 -2.73 18.48 2.50
C PRO A 30 -1.89 17.47 1.71
N MET A 31 -2.44 17.00 0.60
CA MET A 31 -1.82 16.00 -0.27
C MET A 31 -1.75 16.52 -1.71
N ALA A 32 -0.86 15.91 -2.49
CA ALA A 32 -0.78 16.09 -3.93
C ALA A 32 -1.07 14.75 -4.62
N VAL A 33 -1.62 14.82 -5.83
CA VAL A 33 -1.90 13.65 -6.67
C VAL A 33 -0.71 13.40 -7.58
N TYR A 34 -0.30 12.14 -7.70
CA TYR A 34 0.79 11.69 -8.56
C TYR A 34 0.34 10.48 -9.38
N ALA A 35 0.77 10.41 -10.63
CA ALA A 35 0.65 9.23 -11.48
C ALA A 35 2.02 8.92 -12.09
N THR A 36 2.54 7.71 -11.89
CA THR A 36 3.87 7.31 -12.33
C THR A 36 3.88 5.88 -12.86
N ILE A 37 4.66 5.64 -13.92
CA ILE A 37 5.06 4.31 -14.38
C ILE A 37 6.53 4.10 -14.03
N TRP A 38 6.86 3.01 -13.33
CA TRP A 38 8.22 2.77 -12.85
C TRP A 38 8.51 1.27 -12.67
N ASP A 39 9.80 0.93 -12.61
CA ASP A 39 10.27 -0.46 -12.47
C ASP A 39 10.19 -0.96 -11.01
N GLY A 40 9.13 -1.71 -10.71
CA GLY A 40 8.90 -2.36 -9.42
C GLY A 40 9.47 -3.78 -9.29
N SER A 41 10.42 -4.21 -10.13
CA SER A 41 10.89 -5.61 -10.22
C SER A 41 11.35 -6.25 -8.91
N ALA A 42 11.69 -5.47 -7.90
CA ALA A 42 12.07 -5.99 -6.59
C ALA A 42 10.91 -6.64 -5.80
N TRP A 43 9.64 -6.33 -6.14
CA TRP A 43 8.49 -6.78 -5.36
C TRP A 43 7.17 -6.96 -6.15
N ALA A 44 6.97 -6.25 -7.28
CA ALA A 44 5.66 -6.10 -7.91
C ALA A 44 5.02 -7.40 -8.39
N THR A 45 5.77 -8.29 -9.06
CA THR A 45 5.23 -9.51 -9.65
C THR A 45 5.73 -10.74 -8.90
N ASP A 46 4.78 -11.44 -8.26
CA ASP A 46 5.05 -12.63 -7.42
C ASP A 46 6.19 -12.40 -6.40
N GLY A 47 6.11 -11.29 -5.66
CA GLY A 47 7.12 -10.92 -4.67
C GLY A 47 8.50 -10.59 -5.26
N GLY A 48 8.58 -10.24 -6.55
CA GLY A 48 9.83 -9.94 -7.25
C GLY A 48 10.48 -11.15 -7.94
N LYS A 49 9.78 -12.30 -7.99
CA LYS A 49 10.24 -13.48 -8.72
C LYS A 49 10.35 -13.23 -10.22
N TYR A 50 9.38 -12.53 -10.80
CA TYR A 50 9.36 -12.17 -12.23
C TYR A 50 9.72 -10.70 -12.38
N LYS A 51 10.86 -10.44 -13.04
CA LYS A 51 11.36 -9.09 -13.29
C LYS A 51 10.90 -8.56 -14.64
N VAL A 52 10.91 -7.25 -14.80
CA VAL A 52 10.60 -6.61 -16.07
C VAL A 52 11.54 -7.12 -17.17
N ASN A 53 10.98 -7.39 -18.35
CA ASN A 53 11.74 -7.71 -19.54
C ASN A 53 11.67 -6.54 -20.51
N TYR A 54 12.70 -5.72 -20.51
CA TYR A 54 12.80 -4.51 -21.35
C TYR A 54 12.79 -4.77 -22.86
N LYS A 55 12.87 -6.03 -23.32
CA LYS A 55 12.63 -6.37 -24.74
C LYS A 55 11.20 -6.08 -25.19
N TYR A 56 10.24 -6.04 -24.25
CA TYR A 56 8.83 -5.72 -24.52
C TYR A 56 8.53 -4.22 -24.37
N ALA A 57 9.55 -3.38 -24.24
CA ALA A 57 9.36 -1.93 -24.22
C ALA A 57 8.84 -1.42 -25.59
N PRO A 58 8.12 -0.28 -25.62
CA PRO A 58 7.81 0.59 -24.48
C PRO A 58 6.66 0.07 -23.60
N PHE A 59 6.77 0.27 -22.29
CA PHE A 59 5.65 0.13 -21.36
C PHE A 59 4.94 1.48 -21.28
N ALA A 60 3.69 1.54 -21.73
CA ALA A 60 2.91 2.77 -21.80
C ALA A 60 1.63 2.63 -20.95
N SER A 61 1.18 3.76 -20.41
CA SER A 61 -0.08 3.88 -19.66
C SER A 61 -0.79 5.15 -20.11
N ASP A 62 -2.03 5.00 -20.55
CA ASP A 62 -2.86 6.11 -20.99
C ASP A 62 -3.85 6.52 -19.89
N PHE A 63 -3.95 7.82 -19.64
CA PHE A 63 -4.88 8.40 -18.68
C PHE A 63 -5.76 9.41 -19.39
N SER A 64 -7.06 9.38 -19.11
CA SER A 64 -8.04 10.32 -19.64
C SER A 64 -9.05 10.71 -18.56
N GLU A 65 -9.84 11.74 -18.80
CA GLU A 65 -10.93 12.17 -17.91
C GLU A 65 -10.49 12.47 -16.46
N LEU A 66 -9.28 13.02 -16.31
CA LEU A 66 -8.73 13.35 -14.99
C LEU A 66 -9.55 14.46 -14.30
N ALA A 67 -10.14 14.13 -13.16
CA ALA A 67 -10.88 15.07 -12.32
C ALA A 67 -10.21 15.22 -10.95
N VAL A 68 -9.93 16.47 -10.55
CA VAL A 68 -9.49 16.82 -9.20
C VAL A 68 -10.50 17.77 -8.60
N VAL A 69 -11.40 17.21 -7.79
CA VAL A 69 -12.44 17.97 -7.08
C VAL A 69 -12.08 17.94 -5.60
N GLY A 70 -11.87 19.12 -5.00
CA GLY A 70 -11.40 19.22 -3.63
C GLY A 70 -11.05 20.64 -3.23
N SER A 71 -11.00 20.89 -1.92
CA SER A 71 -10.52 22.17 -1.40
C SER A 71 -9.01 22.31 -1.61
N ARG A 72 -8.58 23.37 -2.28
CA ARG A 72 -7.14 23.67 -2.43
C ARG A 72 -6.56 24.16 -1.11
N ALA A 73 -5.47 23.54 -0.68
CA ALA A 73 -4.67 24.06 0.42
C ALA A 73 -3.81 25.22 -0.08
N ASP A 74 -3.57 26.20 0.79
CA ASP A 74 -2.61 27.25 0.51
C ASP A 74 -1.19 26.63 0.44
N PRO A 75 -0.42 26.86 -0.63
CA PRO A 75 0.89 26.24 -0.80
C PRO A 75 1.92 26.72 0.23
N VAL A 76 1.75 27.92 0.78
CA VAL A 76 2.66 28.51 1.78
C VAL A 76 2.26 28.07 3.18
N LEU A 77 0.97 28.23 3.51
CA LEU A 77 0.48 27.96 4.86
C LEU A 77 0.13 26.49 5.10
N ARG A 78 -0.01 25.68 4.04
CA ARG A 78 -0.45 24.26 4.08
C ARG A 78 -1.72 24.06 4.89
N VAL A 79 -2.59 25.06 4.89
CA VAL A 79 -3.93 25.02 5.49
C VAL A 79 -4.98 25.19 4.39
N PRO A 80 -6.19 24.67 4.57
CA PRO A 80 -7.28 24.91 3.64
C PRO A 80 -7.53 26.41 3.48
N ARG A 81 -7.68 26.90 2.24
CA ARG A 81 -8.08 28.29 2.01
C ARG A 81 -9.50 28.52 2.53
N ARG A 82 -9.69 29.59 3.32
CA ARG A 82 -10.98 29.98 3.90
C ARG A 82 -11.55 31.17 3.12
N ASP A 83 -11.96 30.93 1.87
CA ASP A 83 -12.73 31.90 1.09
C ASP A 83 -14.22 31.49 1.11
N GLY A 84 -15.15 32.46 1.11
CA GLY A 84 -16.59 32.20 1.29
C GLY A 84 -17.23 31.25 0.26
N ALA A 85 -16.65 31.12 -0.93
CA ALA A 85 -17.04 30.14 -1.95
C ALA A 85 -16.67 28.68 -1.59
N ALA A 86 -15.69 28.48 -0.71
CA ALA A 86 -15.20 27.14 -0.35
C ALA A 86 -16.18 26.33 0.52
N HIS A 87 -17.18 26.99 1.13
CA HIS A 87 -18.16 26.29 1.98
C HIS A 87 -19.21 25.52 1.18
N GLN A 88 -19.66 26.08 0.04
CA GLN A 88 -20.61 25.39 -0.85
C GLN A 88 -19.95 24.20 -1.57
N ASP A 89 -18.70 24.37 -2.00
CA ASP A 89 -17.89 23.30 -2.58
C ASP A 89 -17.64 22.15 -1.59
N LEU A 90 -17.45 22.47 -0.30
CA LEU A 90 -17.24 21.45 0.72
C LEU A 90 -18.50 20.59 0.94
N LEU A 91 -19.68 21.21 0.99
CA LEU A 91 -20.93 20.47 1.14
C LEU A 91 -21.17 19.54 -0.05
N ALA A 92 -21.01 20.06 -1.28
CA ALA A 92 -21.14 19.27 -2.50
C ALA A 92 -20.17 18.08 -2.53
N LEU A 93 -18.92 18.28 -2.09
CA LEU A 93 -17.93 17.21 -1.93
C LEU A 93 -18.33 16.17 -0.89
N MET A 94 -18.90 16.59 0.23
CA MET A 94 -19.32 15.69 1.31
C MET A 94 -20.60 14.91 0.98
N THR A 95 -21.44 15.44 0.09
CA THR A 95 -22.67 14.79 -0.37
C THR A 95 -22.53 14.12 -1.73
N ALA A 96 -21.35 14.18 -2.35
CA ALA A 96 -21.10 13.53 -3.62
C ALA A 96 -21.31 12.02 -3.51
N ASP A 97 -21.74 11.38 -4.58
CA ASP A 97 -22.05 9.95 -4.59
C ASP A 97 -20.85 9.10 -4.13
N TYR A 98 -19.63 9.43 -4.56
CA TYR A 98 -18.40 8.76 -4.15
C TYR A 98 -18.02 8.99 -2.67
N ALA A 99 -18.50 10.07 -2.05
CA ALA A 99 -18.21 10.38 -0.65
C ALA A 99 -19.11 9.62 0.34
N VAL A 100 -20.28 9.13 -0.12
CA VAL A 100 -21.25 8.43 0.71
C VAL A 100 -21.30 6.94 0.37
N VAL A 101 -20.74 6.11 1.25
CA VAL A 101 -20.81 4.65 1.13
C VAL A 101 -22.12 4.14 1.75
N THR A 102 -23.13 3.90 0.92
CA THR A 102 -24.44 3.35 1.35
C THR A 102 -24.35 1.86 1.69
N PRO A 103 -25.35 1.27 2.38
CA PRO A 103 -25.39 -0.17 2.63
C PRO A 103 -25.31 -1.02 1.34
N ARG A 104 -25.95 -0.56 0.26
CA ARG A 104 -25.88 -1.20 -1.06
C ARG A 104 -24.45 -1.18 -1.61
N LYS A 105 -23.76 -0.04 -1.49
CA LYS A 105 -22.35 0.09 -1.88
C LYS A 105 -21.44 -0.80 -1.04
N ARG A 106 -21.66 -0.91 0.28
CA ARG A 106 -20.91 -1.86 1.13
C ARG A 106 -21.16 -3.32 0.75
N ALA A 107 -22.38 -3.69 0.40
CA ALA A 107 -22.69 -5.04 -0.07
C ALA A 107 -21.96 -5.33 -1.40
N ALA A 108 -21.94 -4.37 -2.33
CA ALA A 108 -21.18 -4.49 -3.58
C ALA A 108 -19.67 -4.61 -3.32
N MET A 109 -19.12 -3.82 -2.39
CA MET A 109 -17.72 -3.92 -1.96
C MET A 109 -17.39 -5.30 -1.40
N ARG A 110 -18.24 -5.86 -0.51
CA ARG A 110 -18.03 -7.21 0.04
C ARG A 110 -18.09 -8.28 -1.04
N ALA A 111 -19.03 -8.18 -1.98
CA ALA A 111 -19.14 -9.10 -3.10
C ALA A 111 -17.91 -9.03 -4.04
N PHE A 112 -17.37 -7.83 -4.25
CA PHE A 112 -16.12 -7.64 -5.00
C PHE A 112 -14.93 -8.26 -4.27
N ARG A 113 -14.76 -7.95 -2.98
CA ARG A 113 -13.66 -8.48 -2.14
C ARG A 113 -13.68 -10.00 -2.06
N ALA A 114 -14.86 -10.61 -1.90
CA ALA A 114 -15.02 -12.07 -1.84
C ALA A 114 -14.51 -12.80 -3.10
N ARG A 115 -14.42 -12.12 -4.25
CA ARG A 115 -14.00 -12.72 -5.53
C ARG A 115 -12.62 -12.29 -5.99
N GLN A 116 -12.23 -11.05 -5.69
CA GLN A 116 -11.06 -10.40 -6.29
C GLN A 116 -9.94 -10.10 -5.28
N MET A 117 -10.23 -10.15 -3.97
CA MET A 117 -9.23 -9.80 -2.96
C MET A 117 -8.28 -10.97 -2.70
N THR A 118 -7.03 -10.83 -3.11
CA THR A 118 -5.98 -11.84 -2.90
C THR A 118 -5.09 -11.55 -1.68
N TYR A 119 -5.05 -10.30 -1.23
CA TYR A 119 -4.26 -9.86 -0.09
C TYR A 119 -5.01 -8.81 0.73
N THR A 120 -4.92 -8.89 2.07
CA THR A 120 -5.33 -7.81 2.97
C THR A 120 -4.43 -7.75 4.19
N VAL A 121 -4.17 -6.52 4.63
CA VAL A 121 -3.38 -6.23 5.83
C VAL A 121 -4.10 -6.71 7.11
N CYS A 122 -5.44 -6.68 7.12
CA CYS A 122 -6.25 -6.93 8.31
C CYS A 122 -6.16 -8.36 8.83
N TYR A 123 -5.87 -9.32 7.95
CA TYR A 123 -5.84 -10.75 8.29
C TYR A 123 -4.43 -11.34 8.16
N ASP A 124 -3.42 -10.53 7.84
CA ASP A 124 -2.02 -10.95 7.73
C ASP A 124 -1.34 -10.98 9.11
N ALA A 125 -1.68 -12.01 9.89
CA ALA A 125 -1.13 -12.22 11.24
C ALA A 125 0.37 -12.58 11.23
N VAL A 126 0.93 -12.99 10.08
CA VAL A 126 2.36 -13.28 9.95
C VAL A 126 3.17 -11.98 9.97
N ARG A 127 2.67 -10.96 9.27
CA ARG A 127 3.32 -9.66 9.21
C ARG A 127 2.95 -8.75 10.39
N TYR A 128 1.72 -8.85 10.87
CA TYR A 128 1.16 -8.01 11.93
C TYR A 128 0.70 -8.87 13.11
N ALA A 129 1.67 -9.30 13.92
CA ALA A 129 1.43 -10.18 15.06
C ALA A 129 0.68 -9.49 16.21
N ASP A 130 0.73 -8.16 16.28
CA ASP A 130 0.10 -7.34 17.33
C ASP A 130 -1.44 -7.24 17.18
N GLY A 131 -2.00 -7.82 16.12
CA GLY A 131 -3.43 -7.85 15.84
C GLY A 131 -3.85 -7.00 14.63
N PRO A 132 -5.13 -7.05 14.24
CA PRO A 132 -5.65 -6.27 13.13
C PRO A 132 -5.62 -4.77 13.45
N PHE A 133 -5.47 -3.96 12.39
CA PHE A 133 -5.51 -2.51 12.53
C PHE A 133 -6.91 -2.00 12.93
N PRO A 134 -7.02 -0.84 13.59
CA PRO A 134 -8.30 -0.32 14.08
C PRO A 134 -9.36 -0.03 13.02
N GLU A 135 -9.00 0.15 11.73
CA GLU A 135 -9.98 0.28 10.63
C GLU A 135 -10.60 -1.04 10.18
N CYS A 136 -10.03 -2.17 10.58
CA CYS A 136 -10.36 -3.45 9.98
C CYS A 136 -11.79 -3.88 10.36
N ASP A 137 -12.57 -4.31 9.36
CA ASP A 137 -13.89 -4.89 9.58
C ASP A 137 -13.74 -6.33 10.12
N ASN A 138 -14.49 -6.64 11.18
CA ASN A 138 -14.46 -7.93 11.86
C ASN A 138 -15.44 -8.92 11.21
N SER A 139 -15.44 -9.02 9.88
CA SER A 139 -16.25 -10.01 9.18
C SER A 139 -15.56 -11.37 9.18
N ASP A 140 -16.06 -12.31 9.99
CA ASP A 140 -15.54 -13.67 10.09
C ASP A 140 -15.52 -14.38 8.73
N GLU A 141 -16.55 -14.17 7.90
CA GLU A 141 -16.68 -14.74 6.54
C GLU A 141 -15.54 -14.33 5.60
N GLU A 142 -15.14 -13.05 5.65
CA GLU A 142 -14.04 -12.55 4.83
C GLU A 142 -12.69 -13.04 5.34
N ARG A 143 -12.55 -13.17 6.67
CA ARG A 143 -11.36 -13.75 7.30
C ARG A 143 -11.19 -15.22 6.91
N GLU A 144 -12.26 -16.01 6.92
CA GLU A 144 -12.23 -17.42 6.49
C GLU A 144 -11.88 -17.55 5.00
N SER A 145 -12.52 -16.72 4.16
CA SER A 145 -12.23 -16.68 2.72
C SER A 145 -10.77 -16.30 2.44
N PHE A 146 -10.22 -15.33 3.19
CA PHE A 146 -8.81 -14.98 3.13
C PHE A 146 -7.91 -16.10 3.64
N SER A 147 -8.28 -16.81 4.71
CA SER A 147 -7.47 -17.96 5.16
C SER A 147 -7.41 -19.08 4.12
N ALA A 148 -8.42 -19.20 3.26
CA ALA A 148 -8.47 -20.23 2.21
C ALA A 148 -7.62 -19.89 0.98
N TRP A 149 -7.56 -18.61 0.58
CA TRP A 149 -6.96 -18.18 -0.70
C TRP A 149 -5.91 -17.07 -0.59
N GLY A 150 -5.84 -16.42 0.57
CA GLY A 150 -5.07 -15.22 0.81
C GLY A 150 -3.57 -15.50 0.84
N GLU A 151 -2.82 -14.63 0.17
CA GLU A 151 -1.38 -14.68 0.19
C GLU A 151 -0.84 -14.12 1.52
N SER A 152 -1.04 -14.80 2.65
CA SER A 152 -0.21 -14.55 3.85
C SER A 152 1.18 -15.11 3.56
N LYS A 153 1.92 -14.45 2.66
CA LYS A 153 3.19 -14.98 2.17
C LYS A 153 4.12 -15.10 3.36
N THR A 154 4.54 -16.33 3.63
CA THR A 154 5.88 -16.64 4.10
C THR A 154 6.88 -16.15 3.01
N VAL A 155 6.94 -14.83 2.74
CA VAL A 155 8.15 -14.24 2.17
C VAL A 155 9.13 -14.26 3.34
N VAL A 156 9.73 -15.43 3.57
CA VAL A 156 10.99 -15.51 4.28
C VAL A 156 11.92 -14.63 3.47
N MET A 157 12.08 -13.36 3.86
CA MET A 157 13.23 -12.57 3.46
C MET A 157 14.42 -13.36 3.95
N ARG A 158 14.98 -14.24 3.10
CA ARG A 158 16.23 -14.92 3.41
C ARG A 158 17.21 -13.80 3.71
N PRO A 159 17.77 -13.72 4.93
CA PRO A 159 18.76 -12.70 5.24
C PRO A 159 19.83 -12.78 4.16
N ARG A 160 20.19 -11.65 3.54
CA ARG A 160 21.35 -11.57 2.66
C ARG A 160 22.50 -12.23 3.41
N ALA A 161 22.95 -13.40 2.94
CA ALA A 161 24.07 -14.10 3.53
C ALA A 161 25.24 -13.12 3.57
N ARG A 162 25.59 -12.64 4.78
CA ARG A 162 26.78 -11.83 4.98
C ARG A 162 27.94 -12.67 4.48
N GLY A 163 28.56 -12.20 3.40
CA GLY A 163 29.67 -12.88 2.75
C GLY A 163 30.67 -13.35 3.78
N ARG A 164 30.83 -14.68 3.86
CA ARG A 164 31.83 -15.35 4.69
C ARG A 164 33.19 -14.84 4.23
N ARG A 165 33.78 -13.90 4.98
CA ARG A 165 35.18 -13.47 4.80
C ARG A 165 36.04 -14.73 4.86
N ARG A 166 36.48 -15.22 3.71
CA ARG A 166 37.49 -16.27 3.59
C ARG A 166 38.77 -15.73 4.23
N GLY A 167 39.05 -16.17 5.45
CA GLY A 167 40.35 -15.99 6.10
C GLY A 167 41.43 -16.57 5.18
N ARG A 168 42.30 -15.69 4.69
CA ARG A 168 43.44 -16.04 3.85
C ARG A 168 44.47 -16.72 4.76
N LYS A 169 44.61 -18.04 4.65
CA LYS A 169 45.70 -18.79 5.30
C LYS A 169 47.04 -18.21 4.81
N ALA A 170 47.80 -17.60 5.71
CA ALA A 170 49.19 -17.27 5.47
C ALA A 170 50.01 -18.57 5.51
N GLY A 171 50.53 -18.97 4.37
CA GLY A 171 51.52 -20.03 4.24
C GLY A 171 52.74 -19.48 3.51
N ARG A 172 53.88 -19.46 4.20
CA ARG A 172 55.29 -19.39 3.72
C ARG A 172 56.13 -18.93 4.93
N GLY A 173 57.28 -19.51 5.25
CA GLY A 173 58.06 -20.54 4.59
C GLY A 173 59.16 -21.02 5.54
N ARG A 174 59.66 -22.22 5.29
CA ARG A 174 60.79 -22.84 5.97
C ARG A 174 62.05 -22.43 5.22
N ALA A 175 63.02 -21.81 5.90
CA ALA A 175 64.41 -21.74 5.46
C ALA A 175 65.26 -21.69 6.73
N GLY A 176 66.02 -22.76 6.97
CA GLY A 176 67.06 -22.77 8.00
C GLY A 176 68.36 -22.28 7.40
N VAL A 177 69.19 -21.62 8.20
CA VAL A 177 70.67 -21.66 8.15
C VAL A 177 71.18 -21.31 9.55
N SER A 178 72.10 -22.15 10.03
CA SER A 178 72.96 -22.01 11.20
C SER A 178 74.08 -20.98 10.99
N SER A 179 74.46 -20.22 12.02
CA SER A 179 75.87 -19.94 12.35
C SER A 179 76.00 -19.04 13.58
N SER A 180 76.91 -19.47 14.47
CA SER A 180 77.64 -18.74 15.54
C SER A 180 76.90 -18.39 16.83
#